data_AF-C4YGS5-F1
#
_entry.id   AF-C4YGS5-F1
#
_cell.length_a   1.000
_cell.length_b   1.000
_cell.length_c   1.000
_cell.angle_alpha   90.00
_cell.angle_beta   90.00
_cell.angle_gamma   90.00
#
_symmetry.space_group_name_H-M   'P 1'
#
loop_
_entity.id
_entity.type
_entity.pdbx_description
1 polymer ?
#
loop_
_entity_poly.entity_id
_entity_poly.type
_entity_poly.pdbx_seq_one_letter_code
_entity_poly.pdbx_strand_id
1 'polypeptide(L)'
;MSEDDEYIKALEIQRRNFEAQFGSIEDMGFEDKSKTQVELEDEDERSSQDSPDQSSGEDEEDSEFDEIDSDSNEEEMDFLGDDEEQDDIPKPKVFKLNDSSNTPLPVVSKQDRKLLKSGRAPTLLEISKKEKLAAKQQSKQQSAKSKAEDEENLANDLKLQRLLKESHILANTLEYSGADLTLQTIDFDDPTGKARRRALDSRIRELASTNSRTGGLPKKLEKMPMAMRKGMIKKRDERIKKYEQDARDAGIVLSKVRKGELRDLDAGRGSTSSSDRLGTGKKIDKRIRDRGLKINGIGRSTRNGLVISQGEIDRVNRGGKKGFRKRR
;
A
#
# COMPACT_ATOMS: atom_id res chain seq x y z
N MET A 1 30.20 -1.58 -22.01
CA MET A 1 28.90 -1.04 -22.42
C MET A 1 29.00 0.44 -22.19
N SER A 2 28.95 1.22 -23.26
CA SER A 2 28.99 2.68 -23.14
C SER A 2 27.67 3.15 -22.50
N GLU A 3 27.68 4.29 -21.80
CA GLU A 3 26.45 4.87 -21.23
C GLU A 3 25.44 5.24 -22.33
N ASP A 4 25.93 5.45 -23.55
CA ASP A 4 25.14 5.76 -24.74
C ASP A 4 24.38 4.52 -25.25
N ASP A 5 24.99 3.33 -25.22
CA ASP A 5 24.33 2.06 -25.60
C ASP A 5 23.13 1.75 -24.71
N GLU A 6 23.26 2.01 -23.41
CA GLU A 6 22.19 1.78 -22.43
C GLU A 6 21.05 2.78 -22.60
N TYR A 7 21.36 4.02 -22.97
CA TYR A 7 20.38 5.07 -23.27
C TYR A 7 19.56 4.74 -24.53
N ILE A 8 20.22 4.30 -25.61
CA ILE A 8 19.56 3.90 -26.86
C ILE A 8 18.60 2.72 -26.60
N LYS A 9 19.06 1.73 -25.84
CA LYS A 9 18.23 0.56 -25.47
C LYS A 9 17.01 0.94 -24.63
N ALA A 10 17.15 1.93 -23.73
CA ALA A 10 16.02 2.42 -22.94
C ALA A 10 14.96 3.12 -23.80
N LEU A 11 15.38 3.88 -24.83
CA LEU A 11 14.47 4.52 -25.77
C LEU A 11 13.73 3.51 -26.66
N GLU A 12 14.42 2.46 -27.11
CA GLU A 12 13.81 1.39 -27.90
C GLU A 12 12.72 0.64 -27.11
N ILE A 13 12.96 0.37 -25.82
CA ILE A 13 11.97 -0.25 -24.93
C ILE A 13 10.73 0.65 -24.77
N GLN A 14 10.92 1.97 -24.65
CA GLN A 14 9.81 2.93 -24.56
C GLN A 14 9.00 2.97 -25.86
N ARG A 15 9.66 2.96 -27.02
CA ARG A 15 9.02 2.88 -28.34
C ARG A 15 8.15 1.63 -28.46
N ARG A 16 8.70 0.45 -28.14
CA ARG A 16 7.97 -0.82 -28.22
C ARG A 16 6.72 -0.83 -27.33
N ASN A 17 6.82 -0.26 -26.13
CA ASN A 17 5.68 -0.14 -25.22
C ASN A 17 4.61 0.85 -25.74
N PHE A 18 5.04 1.92 -26.40
CA PHE A 18 4.15 2.91 -27.01
C PHE A 18 3.42 2.32 -28.21
N GLU A 19 4.13 1.68 -29.13
CA GLU A 19 3.55 1.04 -30.32
C GLU A 19 2.57 -0.08 -29.95
N ALA A 20 2.83 -0.82 -28.87
CA ALA A 20 1.91 -1.83 -28.35
C ALA A 20 0.58 -1.25 -27.80
N GLN A 21 0.58 0.00 -27.30
CA GLN A 21 -0.62 0.63 -26.74
C GLN A 21 -1.37 1.49 -27.75
N PHE A 22 -0.67 2.13 -28.68
CA PHE A 22 -1.23 3.16 -29.55
C PHE A 22 -1.18 2.80 -31.05
N GLY A 23 -0.55 1.69 -31.43
CA GLY A 23 -0.28 1.36 -32.84
C GLY A 23 1.07 1.94 -33.31
N SER A 24 1.51 1.57 -34.51
CA SER A 24 2.82 2.01 -35.00
C SER A 24 2.88 3.53 -35.16
N ILE A 25 4.03 4.14 -34.83
CA ILE A 25 4.21 5.60 -34.94
C ILE A 25 4.11 6.06 -36.41
N GLU A 26 4.48 5.17 -37.34
CA GLU A 26 4.43 5.36 -38.79
C GLU A 26 2.96 5.39 -39.29
N ASP A 27 2.06 4.57 -38.72
CA ASP A 27 0.62 4.61 -39.02
C ASP A 27 -0.04 5.93 -38.57
N MET A 28 0.55 6.65 -37.61
CA MET A 28 0.09 7.97 -37.17
C MET A 28 0.67 9.12 -38.01
N GLY A 29 1.47 8.84 -39.03
CA GLY A 29 2.03 9.83 -39.95
C GLY A 29 3.24 10.60 -39.40
N PHE A 30 3.97 10.05 -38.43
CA PHE A 30 5.21 10.63 -37.91
C PHE A 30 6.42 9.81 -38.38
N GLU A 31 7.44 10.49 -38.93
CA GLU A 31 8.71 9.83 -39.30
C GLU A 31 9.65 9.75 -38.09
N ASP A 32 10.13 8.53 -37.82
CA ASP A 32 11.01 8.22 -36.69
C ASP A 32 12.49 8.40 -37.07
N LYS A 33 13.17 9.31 -36.37
CA LYS A 33 14.58 9.66 -36.59
C LYS A 33 15.57 8.71 -35.90
N SER A 34 15.09 7.85 -35.00
CA SER A 34 15.93 6.92 -34.25
C SER A 34 16.39 5.73 -35.09
N LYS A 35 15.59 5.37 -36.11
CA LYS A 35 15.90 4.30 -37.08
C LYS A 35 17.07 4.69 -38.01
N THR A 36 17.22 5.97 -38.31
CA THR A 36 18.23 6.50 -39.24
C THR A 36 19.63 6.58 -38.62
N GLN A 37 19.75 6.59 -37.29
CA GLN A 37 21.06 6.66 -36.62
C GLN A 37 21.78 5.31 -36.59
N VAL A 38 21.04 4.20 -36.55
CA VAL A 38 21.64 2.85 -36.54
C VAL A 38 22.27 2.49 -37.89
N GLU A 39 21.72 2.98 -39.01
CA GLU A 39 22.29 2.71 -40.35
C GLU A 39 23.57 3.51 -40.67
N LEU A 40 23.90 4.55 -39.89
CA LEU A 40 25.07 5.42 -40.16
C LEU A 40 26.32 5.04 -39.37
N GLU A 41 26.23 4.16 -38.38
CA GLU A 41 27.38 3.77 -37.53
C GLU A 41 28.03 2.44 -37.96
N ASP A 42 27.45 1.71 -38.93
CA ASP A 42 27.94 0.38 -39.36
C ASP A 42 28.94 0.41 -40.56
N GLU A 43 29.25 1.57 -41.15
CA GLU A 43 30.14 1.65 -42.34
C GLU A 43 31.62 2.00 -42.05
N ASP A 44 31.96 2.49 -40.85
CA ASP A 44 33.32 2.92 -40.53
C ASP A 44 33.92 2.07 -39.38
N GLU A 45 34.45 0.88 -39.70
CA GLU A 45 35.70 0.36 -39.10
C GLU A 45 36.11 -0.98 -39.73
N ARG A 46 36.84 -0.90 -40.85
CA ARG A 46 37.68 -2.00 -41.36
C ARG A 46 39.17 -1.63 -41.25
N SER A 47 39.87 -2.10 -40.21
CA SER A 47 41.21 -2.70 -40.39
C SER A 47 41.77 -3.42 -39.15
N SER A 48 42.04 -4.72 -39.36
CA SER A 48 43.24 -5.49 -39.00
C SER A 48 43.48 -6.08 -37.58
N GLN A 49 43.62 -7.43 -37.62
CA GLN A 49 44.49 -8.33 -36.82
C GLN A 49 44.09 -8.62 -35.35
N ASP A 50 44.13 -9.85 -34.80
CA ASP A 50 44.72 -11.14 -35.17
C ASP A 50 44.06 -12.24 -34.28
N SER A 51 43.98 -13.48 -34.76
CA SER A 51 43.42 -14.68 -34.07
C SER A 51 44.39 -15.22 -32.97
N PRO A 52 44.05 -16.15 -32.04
CA PRO A 52 43.65 -17.54 -32.36
C PRO A 52 42.70 -18.31 -31.38
N ASP A 53 41.85 -19.15 -31.98
CA ASP A 53 41.72 -20.61 -31.76
C ASP A 53 40.89 -21.26 -30.58
N GLN A 54 40.08 -22.23 -31.03
CA GLN A 54 39.40 -23.42 -30.43
C GLN A 54 38.21 -23.32 -29.46
N SER A 55 37.05 -23.83 -29.93
CA SER A 55 36.49 -25.10 -29.43
C SER A 55 35.24 -25.52 -30.22
N SER A 56 35.29 -26.75 -30.72
CA SER A 56 34.29 -27.57 -31.42
C SER A 56 32.95 -27.81 -30.70
N GLY A 57 31.89 -28.07 -31.47
CA GLY A 57 30.67 -28.74 -31.02
C GLY A 57 29.55 -28.71 -32.05
N GLU A 58 29.49 -29.74 -32.89
CA GLU A 58 28.44 -30.08 -33.86
C GLU A 58 27.09 -30.34 -33.15
N ASP A 59 25.97 -30.02 -33.81
CA ASP A 59 24.91 -30.99 -34.10
C ASP A 59 23.87 -30.39 -35.07
N GLU A 60 23.62 -31.16 -36.12
CA GLU A 60 22.64 -30.98 -37.19
C GLU A 60 21.23 -31.39 -36.69
N GLU A 61 20.16 -30.81 -37.27
CA GLU A 61 19.05 -31.59 -37.84
C GLU A 61 18.05 -30.69 -38.58
N ASP A 62 17.39 -31.33 -39.55
CA ASP A 62 16.82 -30.90 -40.81
C ASP A 62 15.27 -30.82 -40.78
N SER A 63 14.67 -30.12 -41.75
CA SER A 63 13.37 -30.36 -42.42
C SER A 63 12.82 -29.06 -43.04
N GLU A 64 12.91 -28.83 -44.36
CA GLU A 64 12.11 -29.42 -45.47
C GLU A 64 10.77 -28.65 -45.67
N PHE A 65 10.70 -27.74 -46.67
CA PHE A 65 9.98 -27.87 -47.97
C PHE A 65 8.47 -27.55 -47.86
N ASP A 66 7.85 -26.63 -48.61
CA ASP A 66 7.42 -26.72 -50.03
C ASP A 66 6.85 -25.31 -50.40
N GLU A 67 7.41 -24.49 -51.29
CA GLU A 67 7.31 -24.42 -52.77
C GLU A 67 5.91 -24.32 -53.44
N ILE A 68 5.77 -23.27 -54.27
CA ILE A 68 5.12 -23.18 -55.61
C ILE A 68 3.58 -23.16 -55.69
N ASP A 69 2.91 -22.28 -56.47
CA ASP A 69 3.04 -21.95 -57.91
C ASP A 69 2.45 -20.52 -58.14
N SER A 70 3.08 -19.59 -58.85
CA SER A 70 3.06 -19.37 -60.33
C SER A 70 1.64 -19.31 -60.93
N ASP A 71 1.25 -18.43 -61.85
CA ASP A 71 1.99 -17.61 -62.81
C ASP A 71 1.00 -16.65 -63.52
N SER A 72 1.57 -15.68 -64.22
CA SER A 72 1.17 -15.16 -65.54
C SER A 72 0.14 -14.03 -65.60
N ASN A 73 0.58 -12.80 -65.89
CA ASN A 73 0.92 -12.22 -67.24
C ASN A 73 -0.35 -11.63 -67.88
N GLU A 74 -0.40 -10.51 -68.60
CA GLU A 74 0.55 -9.65 -69.34
C GLU A 74 -0.29 -8.38 -69.68
N GLU A 75 0.22 -7.16 -69.50
CA GLU A 75 0.72 -6.24 -70.53
C GLU A 75 -0.31 -5.35 -71.30
N GLU A 76 0.16 -4.13 -71.62
CA GLU A 76 -0.31 -3.16 -72.64
C GLU A 76 -1.61 -2.36 -72.42
N MET A 77 -1.79 -1.10 -72.84
CA MET A 77 -0.97 0.02 -73.31
C MET A 77 -1.90 1.26 -73.32
N ASP A 78 -1.30 2.45 -73.28
CA ASP A 78 -1.82 3.83 -73.28
C ASP A 78 -2.82 4.19 -74.43
N PHE A 79 -3.82 5.05 -74.14
CA PHE A 79 -4.51 5.87 -75.16
C PHE A 79 -5.20 7.11 -74.55
N LEU A 80 -4.64 8.28 -74.86
CA LEU A 80 -5.22 9.62 -74.65
C LEU A 80 -6.43 9.87 -75.57
N GLY A 81 -7.48 10.51 -75.06
CA GLY A 81 -8.63 10.98 -75.84
C GLY A 81 -9.44 12.04 -75.11
N ASP A 82 -9.49 13.20 -75.74
CA ASP A 82 -10.00 14.52 -75.34
C ASP A 82 -11.53 14.68 -75.44
N ASP A 83 -12.04 15.70 -74.76
CA ASP A 83 -13.33 16.43 -74.89
C ASP A 83 -14.68 15.68 -74.90
N GLU A 84 -15.60 16.08 -74.01
CA GLU A 84 -16.73 16.96 -74.36
C GLU A 84 -17.70 17.14 -73.18
N GLU A 85 -18.07 18.40 -72.97
CA GLU A 85 -19.07 18.90 -72.03
C GLU A 85 -20.46 18.26 -72.29
N GLN A 86 -21.14 17.81 -71.22
CA GLN A 86 -22.57 17.50 -71.31
C GLN A 86 -23.31 17.85 -70.01
N ASP A 87 -23.87 19.05 -70.06
CA ASP A 87 -25.18 19.49 -69.56
C ASP A 87 -25.62 19.11 -68.12
N ASP A 88 -25.68 20.16 -67.29
CA ASP A 88 -26.33 20.22 -65.99
C ASP A 88 -27.85 19.91 -66.07
N ILE A 89 -28.23 18.69 -65.72
CA ILE A 89 -29.62 18.37 -65.35
C ILE A 89 -29.69 18.30 -63.81
N PRO A 90 -30.52 19.12 -63.12
CA PRO A 90 -30.59 19.07 -61.66
C PRO A 90 -31.28 17.78 -61.21
N LYS A 91 -30.49 16.81 -60.75
CA LYS A 91 -31.01 15.56 -60.15
C LYS A 91 -31.72 15.88 -58.82
N PRO A 92 -32.87 15.26 -58.51
CA PRO A 92 -33.57 15.51 -57.25
C PRO A 92 -32.76 15.00 -56.06
N LYS A 93 -32.55 15.87 -55.05
CA LYS A 93 -31.92 15.48 -53.78
C LYS A 93 -32.88 14.66 -52.95
N VAL A 94 -32.64 13.35 -52.88
CA VAL A 94 -33.37 12.44 -52.00
C VAL A 94 -32.64 12.38 -50.65
N PHE A 95 -33.26 12.93 -49.61
CA PHE A 95 -32.82 12.71 -48.23
C PHE A 95 -33.39 11.39 -47.74
N LYS A 96 -32.52 10.38 -47.58
CA LYS A 96 -32.84 9.19 -46.79
C LYS A 96 -32.45 9.49 -45.35
N LEU A 97 -33.43 9.60 -44.45
CA LEU A 97 -33.13 9.43 -43.03
C LEU A 97 -32.73 7.97 -42.87
N ASN A 98 -31.43 7.71 -42.79
CA ASN A 98 -30.99 6.40 -42.33
C ASN A 98 -31.53 6.26 -40.91
N ASP A 99 -32.38 5.27 -40.65
CA ASP A 99 -32.77 4.82 -39.30
C ASP A 99 -31.56 4.26 -38.49
N SER A 100 -30.34 4.66 -38.85
CA SER A 100 -29.13 4.45 -38.08
C SER A 100 -28.99 5.45 -36.93
N SER A 101 -30.06 6.17 -36.54
CA SER A 101 -30.15 6.68 -35.18
C SER A 101 -30.48 5.54 -34.23
N ASN A 102 -29.69 4.46 -34.28
CA ASN A 102 -29.53 3.54 -33.15
C ASN A 102 -28.62 4.23 -32.12
N THR A 103 -28.86 5.53 -31.86
CA THR A 103 -28.31 6.18 -30.70
C THR A 103 -29.00 5.48 -29.53
N PRO A 104 -28.26 4.77 -28.66
CA PRO A 104 -28.87 4.09 -27.54
C PRO A 104 -29.70 5.11 -26.78
N LEU A 105 -31.00 4.82 -26.62
CA LEU A 105 -31.91 5.66 -25.85
C LEU A 105 -31.19 6.03 -24.54
N PRO A 106 -31.19 7.32 -24.14
CA PRO A 106 -30.44 7.74 -22.98
C PRO A 106 -30.84 6.89 -21.78
N VAL A 107 -29.88 6.13 -21.25
CA VAL A 107 -30.12 5.22 -20.13
C VAL A 107 -30.43 6.08 -18.92
N VAL A 108 -31.73 6.28 -18.68
CA VAL A 108 -32.22 7.06 -17.54
C VAL A 108 -31.74 6.40 -16.26
N SER A 109 -31.08 7.19 -15.40
CA SER A 109 -30.54 6.67 -14.15
C SER A 109 -31.67 6.12 -13.27
N LYS A 110 -31.36 5.18 -12.37
CA LYS A 110 -32.34 4.65 -11.40
C LYS A 110 -32.98 5.76 -10.55
N GLN A 111 -32.30 6.90 -10.40
CA GLN A 111 -32.78 8.07 -9.67
C GLN A 111 -33.81 8.84 -10.50
N ASP A 112 -33.53 9.08 -11.79
CA ASP A 112 -34.45 9.76 -12.72
C ASP A 112 -35.73 8.95 -12.91
N ARG A 113 -35.62 7.62 -12.97
CA ARG A 113 -36.79 6.74 -13.07
C ARG A 113 -37.71 6.80 -11.84
N LYS A 114 -37.17 7.07 -10.65
CA LYS A 114 -37.96 7.27 -9.42
C LYS A 114 -38.57 8.67 -9.37
N LEU A 115 -37.84 9.67 -9.85
CA LEU A 115 -38.28 11.06 -9.94
C LEU A 115 -39.47 11.19 -10.89
N LEU A 116 -39.39 10.60 -12.09
CA LEU A 116 -40.47 10.56 -13.08
C LEU A 116 -41.74 9.88 -12.54
N LYS A 117 -41.58 8.87 -11.67
CA LYS A 117 -42.70 8.18 -11.01
C LYS A 117 -43.28 8.93 -9.80
N SER A 118 -42.61 9.97 -9.30
CA SER A 118 -43.06 10.70 -8.12
C SER A 118 -44.17 11.72 -8.38
N GLY A 119 -44.59 11.89 -9.66
CA GLY A 119 -45.73 12.72 -10.06
C GLY A 119 -45.57 14.22 -9.78
N ARG A 120 -44.39 14.65 -9.30
CA ARG A 120 -44.09 16.02 -8.90
C ARG A 120 -42.91 16.54 -9.71
N ALA A 121 -43.11 17.67 -10.40
CA ALA A 121 -42.01 18.35 -11.09
C ALA A 121 -41.04 18.91 -10.05
N PRO A 122 -39.76 18.49 -10.05
CA PRO A 122 -38.78 19.03 -9.11
C PRO A 122 -38.44 20.47 -9.49
N THR A 123 -38.29 21.33 -8.48
CA THR A 123 -37.88 22.72 -8.69
C THR A 123 -36.35 22.80 -8.84
N LEU A 124 -35.85 23.77 -9.62
CA LEU A 124 -34.40 23.97 -9.82
C LEU A 124 -33.63 24.17 -8.49
N LEU A 125 -34.29 24.74 -7.48
CA LEU A 125 -33.74 24.92 -6.14
C LEU A 125 -33.66 23.59 -5.36
N GLU A 126 -34.57 22.65 -5.58
CA GLU A 126 -34.53 21.33 -4.95
C GLU A 126 -33.46 20.43 -5.58
N ILE A 127 -33.25 20.53 -6.89
CA ILE A 127 -32.22 19.79 -7.64
C ILE A 127 -30.83 20.21 -7.17
N SER A 128 -30.54 21.51 -7.20
CA SER A 128 -29.24 22.05 -6.74
C SER A 128 -28.95 21.75 -5.26
N LYS A 129 -29.98 21.72 -4.39
CA LYS A 129 -29.81 21.31 -2.99
C LYS A 129 -29.50 19.82 -2.86
N LYS A 130 -30.17 18.95 -3.62
CA LYS A 130 -29.91 17.51 -3.61
C LYS A 130 -28.53 17.17 -4.15
N GLU A 131 -28.09 17.82 -5.23
CA GLU A 131 -26.75 17.63 -5.78
C GLU A 131 -25.66 18.05 -4.79
N LYS A 132 -25.82 19.22 -4.13
CA LYS A 132 -24.90 19.67 -3.08
C LYS A 132 -24.86 18.70 -1.89
N LEU A 133 -26.01 18.15 -1.49
CA LEU A 133 -26.07 17.15 -0.42
C LEU A 133 -25.41 15.82 -0.83
N ALA A 134 -25.63 15.37 -2.06
CA ALA A 134 -25.03 14.16 -2.61
C ALA A 134 -23.50 14.30 -2.71
N ALA A 135 -22.99 15.42 -3.25
CA ALA A 135 -21.57 15.70 -3.33
C ALA A 135 -20.90 15.77 -1.95
N LYS A 136 -21.57 16.38 -0.96
CA LYS A 136 -21.07 16.45 0.43
C LYS A 136 -21.08 15.09 1.14
N GLN A 137 -22.03 14.22 0.80
CA GLN A 137 -22.05 12.84 1.30
C GLN A 137 -20.98 11.98 0.64
N GLN A 138 -20.78 12.13 -0.67
CA GLN A 138 -19.75 11.42 -1.44
C GLN A 138 -18.34 11.80 -0.98
N SER A 139 -18.02 13.09 -0.79
CA SER A 139 -16.70 13.49 -0.31
C SER A 139 -16.40 13.00 1.11
N LYS A 140 -17.41 13.01 1.99
CA LYS A 140 -17.26 12.50 3.36
C LYS A 140 -17.10 10.97 3.38
N GLN A 141 -17.82 10.26 2.52
CA GLN A 141 -17.68 8.80 2.37
C GLN A 141 -16.35 8.42 1.70
N GLN A 142 -15.90 9.15 0.68
CA GLN A 142 -14.61 8.93 0.04
C GLN A 142 -13.46 9.17 1.02
N SER A 143 -13.49 10.23 1.84
CA SER A 143 -12.41 10.46 2.83
C SER A 143 -12.35 9.43 3.97
N ALA A 144 -13.48 8.78 4.28
CA ALA A 144 -13.53 7.72 5.28
C ALA A 144 -13.17 6.37 4.67
N LYS A 145 -13.60 6.11 3.44
CA LYS A 145 -13.23 4.93 2.67
C LYS A 145 -11.76 4.93 2.28
N SER A 146 -11.22 6.05 1.81
CA SER A 146 -9.80 6.14 1.44
C SER A 146 -8.90 5.84 2.64
N LYS A 147 -9.23 6.32 3.84
CA LYS A 147 -8.48 5.97 5.05
C LYS A 147 -8.59 4.50 5.43
N ALA A 148 -9.76 3.91 5.27
CA ALA A 148 -9.96 2.48 5.54
C ALA A 148 -9.25 1.62 4.47
N GLU A 149 -9.33 2.01 3.20
CA GLU A 149 -8.65 1.38 2.07
C GLU A 149 -7.13 1.52 2.21
N ASP A 150 -6.61 2.68 2.64
CA ASP A 150 -5.19 2.88 2.92
C ASP A 150 -4.74 1.99 4.09
N GLU A 151 -5.52 1.89 5.18
CA GLU A 151 -5.24 0.98 6.29
C GLU A 151 -5.30 -0.49 5.87
N GLU A 152 -6.24 -0.88 5.00
CA GLU A 152 -6.37 -2.23 4.44
C GLU A 152 -5.22 -2.55 3.47
N ASN A 153 -4.84 -1.60 2.62
CA ASN A 153 -3.71 -1.72 1.70
C ASN A 153 -2.40 -1.83 2.49
N LEU A 154 -2.21 -1.01 3.52
CA LEU A 154 -1.08 -1.14 4.45
C LEU A 154 -1.11 -2.47 5.20
N ALA A 155 -2.28 -2.97 5.60
CA ALA A 155 -2.42 -4.26 6.26
C ALA A 155 -2.03 -5.42 5.33
N ASN A 156 -2.33 -5.29 4.04
CA ASN A 156 -2.01 -6.28 3.02
C ASN A 156 -0.56 -6.18 2.53
N ASP A 157 0.04 -4.99 2.57
CA ASP A 157 1.42 -4.76 2.15
C ASP A 157 2.43 -5.14 3.27
N LEU A 158 2.84 -6.41 3.24
CA LEU A 158 3.85 -6.94 4.14
C LEU A 158 5.23 -6.30 3.93
N LYS A 159 5.58 -5.86 2.72
CA LYS A 159 6.89 -5.24 2.45
C LYS A 159 6.95 -3.87 3.12
N LEU A 160 5.91 -3.06 2.95
CA LEU A 160 5.83 -1.73 3.56
C LEU A 160 5.74 -1.82 5.09
N GLN A 161 4.99 -2.77 5.65
CA GLN A 161 4.98 -2.98 7.11
C GLN A 161 6.36 -3.33 7.66
N ARG A 162 7.11 -4.20 6.99
CA ARG A 162 8.48 -4.56 7.39
C ARG A 162 9.38 -3.34 7.32
N LEU A 163 9.33 -2.57 6.23
CA LEU A 163 10.10 -1.33 6.07
C LEU A 163 9.83 -0.35 7.20
N LEU A 164 8.55 -0.07 7.52
CA LEU A 164 8.19 0.88 8.56
C LEU A 164 8.68 0.43 9.95
N LYS A 165 8.52 -0.86 10.29
CA LYS A 165 8.96 -1.42 11.58
C LYS A 165 10.49 -1.51 11.70
N GLU A 166 11.17 -1.84 10.61
CA GLU A 166 12.62 -2.06 10.55
C GLU A 166 13.39 -0.78 10.22
N SER A 167 12.71 0.32 9.87
CA SER A 167 13.30 1.62 9.52
C SER A 167 14.38 2.09 10.50
N HIS A 168 14.16 1.93 11.82
CA HIS A 168 15.14 2.32 12.84
C HIS A 168 16.37 1.40 12.86
N ILE A 169 16.19 0.12 12.49
CA ILE A 169 17.29 -0.84 12.36
C ILE A 169 18.15 -0.48 11.14
N LEU A 170 17.50 -0.15 10.03
CA LEU A 170 18.16 0.19 8.76
C LEU A 170 18.83 1.56 8.80
N ALA A 171 18.19 2.55 9.44
CA ALA A 171 18.73 3.91 9.59
C ALA A 171 20.03 3.98 10.41
N ASN A 172 20.34 2.94 11.19
CA ASN A 172 21.61 2.88 11.93
C ASN A 172 22.75 2.24 11.13
N THR A 173 22.45 1.57 10.01
CA THR A 173 23.47 0.94 9.16
C THR A 173 23.86 1.79 7.98
N LEU A 174 22.99 2.68 7.53
CA LEU A 174 23.32 3.70 6.55
C LEU A 174 23.62 5.00 7.30
N GLU A 175 24.72 5.66 6.98
CA GLU A 175 25.11 6.96 7.58
C GLU A 175 24.22 8.11 7.09
N TYR A 176 23.31 7.83 6.15
CA TYR A 176 22.50 8.82 5.46
C TYR A 176 21.10 9.01 6.07
N SER A 177 20.63 10.26 6.00
CA SER A 177 19.31 10.72 6.48
C SER A 177 18.17 9.95 5.81
N GLY A 178 17.04 9.77 6.51
CA GLY A 178 15.97 8.82 6.17
C GLY A 178 15.35 8.90 4.76
N ALA A 179 15.60 9.96 3.99
CA ALA A 179 15.20 10.08 2.58
C ALA A 179 16.17 9.35 1.61
N ASP A 180 17.47 9.37 1.90
CA ASP A 180 18.48 8.65 1.11
C ASP A 180 18.41 7.14 1.40
N LEU A 181 18.03 6.78 2.64
CA LEU A 181 17.71 5.42 3.02
C LEU A 181 16.61 4.83 2.13
N THR A 182 15.53 5.57 1.86
CA THR A 182 14.45 5.06 1.00
C THR A 182 14.92 4.84 -0.43
N LEU A 183 15.72 5.74 -1.01
CA LEU A 183 16.19 5.60 -2.39
C LEU A 183 17.14 4.41 -2.56
N GLN A 184 18.09 4.23 -1.63
CA GLN A 184 19.04 3.13 -1.72
C GLN A 184 18.42 1.78 -1.32
N THR A 185 17.45 1.74 -0.39
CA THR A 185 16.83 0.47 0.04
C THR A 185 15.66 0.01 -0.83
N ILE A 186 15.18 0.83 -1.77
CA ILE A 186 14.21 0.39 -2.78
C ILE A 186 14.86 -0.66 -3.70
N ASP A 187 16.15 -0.52 -4.01
CA ASP A 187 16.87 -1.43 -4.92
C ASP A 187 17.70 -2.49 -4.18
N PHE A 188 18.10 -2.25 -2.92
CA PHE A 188 18.76 -3.25 -2.08
C PHE A 188 17.74 -4.17 -1.40
N ASP A 189 17.39 -5.26 -2.11
CA ASP A 189 16.41 -6.27 -1.70
C ASP A 189 16.74 -7.00 -0.38
N ASP A 190 17.96 -6.85 0.16
CA ASP A 190 18.32 -7.46 1.43
C ASP A 190 19.30 -6.63 2.28
N PRO A 191 18.94 -6.29 3.55
CA PRO A 191 19.91 -5.74 4.48
C PRO A 191 21.03 -6.75 4.72
N THR A 192 22.29 -6.31 4.70
CA THR A 192 23.44 -7.20 4.85
C THR A 192 23.94 -7.26 6.30
N GLY A 193 24.65 -8.35 6.63
CA GLY A 193 25.34 -8.54 7.91
C GLY A 193 24.48 -8.36 9.15
N LYS A 194 24.81 -7.32 9.94
CA LYS A 194 24.20 -7.06 11.24
C LYS A 194 22.75 -6.56 11.11
N ALA A 195 22.46 -5.70 10.14
CA ALA A 195 21.09 -5.27 9.85
C ALA A 195 20.21 -6.47 9.51
N ARG A 196 20.70 -7.40 8.68
CA ARG A 196 20.00 -8.65 8.34
C ARG A 196 19.58 -9.42 9.58
N ARG A 197 20.53 -9.69 10.47
CA ARG A 197 20.28 -10.44 11.69
C ARG A 197 19.23 -9.75 12.56
N ARG A 198 19.27 -8.42 12.65
CA ARG A 198 18.32 -7.61 13.43
C ARG A 198 16.92 -7.62 12.83
N ALA A 199 16.81 -7.40 11.52
CA ALA A 199 15.56 -7.46 10.79
C ALA A 199 14.92 -8.84 10.95
N LEU A 200 15.69 -9.92 10.71
CA LEU A 200 15.19 -11.29 10.89
C LEU A 200 14.75 -11.59 12.33
N ASP A 201 15.53 -11.19 13.33
CA ASP A 201 15.14 -11.36 14.74
C ASP A 201 13.86 -10.57 15.07
N SER A 202 13.71 -9.34 14.56
CA SER A 202 12.48 -8.54 14.69
C SER A 202 11.28 -9.26 14.07
N ARG A 203 11.42 -9.75 12.83
CA ARG A 203 10.37 -10.51 12.11
C ARG A 203 9.97 -11.77 12.88
N ILE A 204 10.95 -12.54 13.36
CA ILE A 204 10.70 -13.76 14.13
C ILE A 204 10.00 -13.45 15.45
N ARG A 205 10.39 -12.38 16.17
CA ARG A 205 9.72 -11.95 17.41
C ARG A 205 8.29 -11.54 17.16
N GLU A 206 8.04 -10.81 16.07
CA GLU A 206 6.69 -10.40 15.70
C GLU A 206 5.80 -11.62 15.43
N LEU A 207 6.26 -12.54 14.58
CA LEU A 207 5.55 -13.79 14.31
C LEU A 207 5.33 -14.62 15.59
N ALA A 208 6.38 -14.73 16.42
CA ALA A 208 6.31 -15.43 17.69
C ALA A 208 5.41 -14.73 18.71
N SER A 209 5.13 -13.43 18.58
CA SER A 209 4.32 -12.69 19.56
C SER A 209 2.87 -13.16 19.60
N THR A 210 2.36 -13.69 18.49
CA THR A 210 0.99 -14.22 18.36
C THR A 210 0.80 -15.49 19.18
N ASN A 211 1.74 -16.42 19.07
CA ASN A 211 1.63 -17.77 19.65
C ASN A 211 2.41 -17.95 20.97
N SER A 212 3.41 -17.11 21.24
CA SER A 212 4.25 -17.28 22.42
C SER A 212 3.63 -16.63 23.65
N ARG A 213 3.68 -17.36 24.77
CA ARG A 213 3.26 -16.88 26.09
C ARG A 213 4.00 -15.62 26.56
N THR A 214 5.18 -15.37 25.98
CA THR A 214 6.05 -14.24 26.32
C THR A 214 5.89 -13.05 25.38
N GLY A 215 4.95 -13.10 24.42
CA GLY A 215 4.65 -11.99 23.51
C GLY A 215 5.81 -11.67 22.57
N GLY A 216 6.57 -12.68 22.15
CA GLY A 216 7.68 -12.54 21.21
C GLY A 216 9.04 -12.31 21.88
N LEU A 217 9.06 -12.06 23.20
CA LEU A 217 10.30 -11.90 23.95
C LEU A 217 10.89 -13.24 24.39
N PRO A 218 12.22 -13.32 24.62
CA PRO A 218 12.83 -14.50 25.19
C PRO A 218 12.28 -14.79 26.60
N LYS A 219 12.07 -16.08 26.91
CA LYS A 219 11.53 -16.53 28.21
C LYS A 219 12.36 -16.06 29.41
N LYS A 220 13.66 -15.94 29.23
CA LYS A 220 14.61 -15.41 30.22
C LYS A 220 15.50 -14.39 29.52
N LEU A 221 15.80 -13.30 30.22
CA LEU A 221 16.78 -12.33 29.77
C LEU A 221 18.19 -12.92 29.81
N GLU A 222 19.10 -12.32 29.05
CA GLU A 222 20.53 -12.64 29.09
C GLU A 222 21.07 -12.55 30.52
N LYS A 223 21.84 -13.55 30.95
CA LYS A 223 22.41 -13.61 32.30
C LYS A 223 23.46 -12.50 32.44
N MET A 224 23.24 -11.58 33.37
CA MET A 224 24.16 -10.48 33.66
C MET A 224 24.32 -10.30 35.18
N PRO A 225 25.50 -9.86 35.67
CA PRO A 225 25.67 -9.47 37.06
C PRO A 225 24.70 -8.35 37.46
N MET A 226 24.19 -8.41 38.69
CA MET A 226 23.15 -7.49 39.15
C MET A 226 23.60 -6.02 39.07
N ALA A 227 24.83 -5.72 39.49
CA ALA A 227 25.37 -4.36 39.48
C ALA A 227 25.44 -3.79 38.05
N MET A 228 25.94 -4.58 37.10
CA MET A 228 26.02 -4.19 35.68
C MET A 228 24.63 -3.96 35.08
N ARG A 229 23.68 -4.86 35.36
CA ARG A 229 22.29 -4.72 34.86
C ARG A 229 21.63 -3.47 35.44
N LYS A 230 21.76 -3.22 36.74
CA LYS A 230 21.24 -2.00 37.39
C LYS A 230 21.88 -0.74 36.81
N GLY A 231 23.19 -0.75 36.57
CA GLY A 231 23.91 0.37 35.94
C GLY A 231 23.41 0.68 34.53
N MET A 232 23.22 -0.35 33.71
CA MET A 232 22.66 -0.20 32.35
C MET A 232 21.24 0.35 32.37
N ILE A 233 20.37 -0.15 33.26
CA ILE A 233 19.00 0.35 33.41
C ILE A 233 19.03 1.83 33.82
N LYS A 234 19.82 2.19 34.84
CA LYS A 234 19.92 3.58 35.32
C LYS A 234 20.39 4.53 34.21
N LYS A 235 21.46 4.17 33.48
CA LYS A 235 21.99 4.98 32.37
C LYS A 235 20.98 5.12 31.22
N ARG A 236 20.22 4.05 30.92
CA ARG A 236 19.15 4.08 29.91
C ARG A 236 18.02 5.01 30.37
N ASP A 237 17.54 4.87 31.61
CA ASP A 237 16.51 5.73 32.20
C ASP A 237 16.94 7.21 32.18
N GLU A 238 18.20 7.52 32.51
CA GLU A 238 18.76 8.87 32.46
C GLU A 238 18.79 9.45 31.04
N ARG A 239 19.25 8.66 30.06
CA ARG A 239 19.29 9.09 28.66
C ARG A 239 17.90 9.37 28.10
N ILE A 240 16.94 8.50 28.41
CA ILE A 240 15.55 8.67 27.98
C ILE A 240 14.94 9.91 28.62
N LYS A 241 15.14 10.12 29.93
CA LYS A 241 14.64 11.33 30.61
C LYS A 241 15.23 12.60 30.01
N LYS A 242 16.53 12.62 29.74
CA LYS A 242 17.19 13.75 29.09
C LYS A 242 16.60 14.01 27.70
N TYR A 243 16.49 12.98 26.86
CA TYR A 243 15.90 13.10 25.53
C TYR A 243 14.45 13.61 25.55
N GLU A 244 13.63 13.12 26.48
CA GLU A 244 12.24 13.56 26.64
C GLU A 244 12.13 14.99 27.16
N GLN A 245 13.02 15.39 28.06
CA GLN A 245 13.10 16.75 28.59
C GLN A 245 13.56 17.72 27.50
N ASP A 246 14.66 17.41 26.80
CA ASP A 246 15.20 18.24 25.72
C ASP A 246 14.14 18.44 24.61
N ALA A 247 13.41 17.39 24.24
CA ALA A 247 12.32 17.48 23.27
C ALA A 247 11.14 18.33 23.78
N ARG A 248 10.79 18.21 25.07
CA ARG A 248 9.72 19.02 25.68
C ARG A 248 10.11 20.49 25.72
N ASP A 249 11.34 20.79 26.10
CA ASP A 249 11.87 22.15 26.21
C ASP A 249 11.98 22.81 24.81
N ALA A 250 12.29 22.01 23.78
CA ALA A 250 12.32 22.44 22.38
C ALA A 250 10.93 22.45 21.69
N GLY A 251 9.87 21.96 22.34
CA GLY A 251 8.53 21.86 21.73
C GLY A 251 8.38 20.77 20.65
N ILE A 252 9.30 19.80 20.62
CA ILE A 252 9.27 18.66 19.68
C ILE A 252 8.30 17.58 20.18
N VAL A 253 7.40 17.13 19.32
CA VAL A 253 6.43 16.07 19.65
C VAL A 253 7.05 14.69 19.42
N LEU A 254 7.22 13.93 20.50
CA LEU A 254 7.70 12.55 20.46
C LEU A 254 6.56 11.52 20.36
N SER A 255 6.87 10.34 19.83
CA SER A 255 5.95 9.19 19.84
C SER A 255 5.58 8.78 21.26
N LYS A 256 4.33 8.33 21.45
CA LYS A 256 3.79 7.94 22.76
C LYS A 256 4.16 6.49 23.08
N VAL A 257 4.65 6.24 24.29
CA VAL A 257 4.93 4.90 24.81
C VAL A 257 3.91 4.47 25.86
N ARG A 258 3.75 3.16 26.04
CA ARG A 258 2.86 2.61 27.06
C ARG A 258 3.44 2.84 28.45
N LYS A 259 2.57 2.92 29.47
CA LYS A 259 3.02 3.05 30.86
C LYS A 259 3.83 1.82 31.26
N GLY A 260 5.06 2.05 31.74
CA GLY A 260 5.99 0.99 32.16
C GLY A 260 6.93 0.50 31.06
N GLU A 261 6.63 0.84 29.80
CA GLU A 261 7.52 0.65 28.67
C GLU A 261 8.48 1.83 28.54
N LEU A 262 9.70 1.57 28.10
CA LEU A 262 10.70 2.58 27.85
C LEU A 262 10.80 2.89 26.36
N ARG A 263 11.01 4.16 26.01
CA ARG A 263 11.39 4.55 24.65
C ARG A 263 12.68 3.83 24.25
N ASP A 264 12.73 3.38 23.00
CA ASP A 264 13.95 2.82 22.43
C ASP A 264 14.66 3.86 21.59
N LEU A 265 15.73 4.42 22.13
CA LEU A 265 16.57 5.42 21.46
C LEU A 265 17.70 4.78 20.63
N ASP A 266 18.03 3.52 20.93
CA ASP A 266 19.13 2.79 20.32
C ASP A 266 18.57 1.60 19.49
N ALA A 267 17.33 1.71 19.00
CA ALA A 267 16.67 0.66 18.22
C ALA A 267 17.51 0.34 16.97
N GLY A 268 18.13 -0.85 16.90
CA GLY A 268 19.02 -1.24 15.79
C GLY A 268 20.52 -1.16 16.11
N ARG A 269 20.92 -0.47 17.18
CA ARG A 269 22.33 -0.37 17.58
C ARG A 269 22.80 -1.66 18.25
N GLY A 270 24.05 -2.07 17.99
CA GLY A 270 24.62 -3.28 18.60
C GLY A 270 24.10 -4.59 17.99
N SER A 271 24.72 -5.74 18.33
CA SER A 271 24.40 -7.05 17.72
C SER A 271 23.22 -7.77 18.37
N THR A 272 22.98 -7.56 19.66
CA THR A 272 21.87 -8.16 20.45
C THR A 272 20.95 -7.09 21.01
N SER A 273 19.64 -7.39 21.12
CA SER A 273 18.67 -6.33 21.41
C SER A 273 18.86 -5.87 22.84
N SER A 274 18.79 -4.56 23.07
CA SER A 274 18.77 -4.02 24.43
C SER A 274 17.64 -4.65 25.25
N SER A 275 16.54 -5.05 24.60
CA SER A 275 15.43 -5.77 25.22
C SER A 275 15.79 -7.18 25.72
N ASP A 276 16.78 -7.85 25.13
CA ASP A 276 17.17 -9.21 25.54
C ASP A 276 17.94 -9.18 26.85
N ARG A 277 18.66 -8.08 27.08
CA ARG A 277 19.52 -7.85 28.24
C ARG A 277 18.75 -7.22 29.39
N LEU A 278 17.96 -6.20 29.08
CA LEU A 278 17.31 -5.33 30.08
C LEU A 278 15.78 -5.48 30.12
N GLY A 279 15.17 -6.02 29.05
CA GLY A 279 13.74 -6.05 28.86
C GLY A 279 13.22 -4.78 28.18
N THR A 280 11.92 -4.74 27.91
CA THR A 280 11.22 -3.59 27.32
C THR A 280 10.85 -2.52 28.35
N GLY A 281 10.95 -2.84 29.63
CA GLY A 281 10.72 -1.88 30.71
C GLY A 281 10.39 -2.53 32.04
N LYS A 282 9.81 -1.74 32.94
CA LYS A 282 9.42 -2.20 34.29
C LYS A 282 8.10 -2.96 34.17
N LYS A 283 8.11 -4.25 34.55
CA LYS A 283 6.88 -5.04 34.64
C LYS A 283 5.95 -4.40 35.67
N ILE A 284 4.83 -3.86 35.19
CA ILE A 284 3.77 -3.37 36.06
C ILE A 284 2.88 -4.57 36.39
N ASP A 285 2.95 -5.03 37.63
CA ASP A 285 2.01 -6.04 38.11
C ASP A 285 0.62 -5.42 38.14
N LYS A 286 -0.31 -6.01 37.38
CA LYS A 286 -1.73 -5.67 37.42
C LYS A 286 -2.36 -6.25 38.68
N ARG A 287 -1.98 -5.74 39.85
CA ARG A 287 -2.60 -6.13 41.11
C ARG A 287 -3.84 -5.28 41.32
N ILE A 288 -4.96 -5.96 41.57
CA ILE A 288 -6.18 -5.29 42.04
C ILE A 288 -5.89 -4.81 43.47
N ARG A 289 -6.29 -3.58 43.78
CA ARG A 289 -6.15 -3.04 45.14
C ARG A 289 -6.87 -3.97 46.12
N ASP A 290 -6.20 -4.34 47.20
CA ASP A 290 -6.87 -5.05 48.29
C ASP A 290 -8.02 -4.19 48.82
N ARG A 291 -9.24 -4.75 48.78
CA ARG A 291 -10.47 -4.07 49.17
C ARG A 291 -10.80 -4.30 50.66
N GLY A 292 -9.96 -5.04 51.38
CA GLY A 292 -10.23 -5.46 52.74
C GLY A 292 -11.41 -6.45 52.82
N LEU A 293 -11.77 -6.81 54.05
CA LEU A 293 -12.88 -7.70 54.33
C LEU A 293 -14.22 -6.95 54.17
N LYS A 294 -15.17 -7.54 53.46
CA LYS A 294 -16.52 -7.00 53.34
C LYS A 294 -17.29 -7.30 54.63
N ILE A 295 -17.51 -6.26 55.46
CA ILE A 295 -18.21 -6.40 56.75
C ILE A 295 -19.73 -6.36 56.59
N ASN A 296 -20.27 -5.37 55.89
CA ASN A 296 -21.72 -5.17 55.80
C ASN A 296 -22.33 -5.96 54.64
N GLY A 297 -23.35 -6.78 54.95
CA GLY A 297 -24.13 -7.54 53.96
C GLY A 297 -25.44 -6.86 53.52
N ILE A 298 -25.94 -5.89 54.29
CA ILE A 298 -27.20 -5.17 54.02
C ILE A 298 -26.88 -3.75 53.52
N GLY A 299 -27.64 -3.29 52.53
CA GLY A 299 -27.58 -1.91 52.05
C GLY A 299 -26.31 -1.54 51.29
N ARG A 300 -26.24 -0.28 50.87
CA ARG A 300 -25.10 0.30 50.14
C ARG A 300 -24.42 1.33 51.03
N SER A 301 -23.14 1.11 51.32
CA SER A 301 -22.31 2.11 51.98
C SER A 301 -21.91 3.18 50.98
N THR A 302 -22.41 4.39 51.19
CA THR A 302 -22.11 5.57 50.37
C THR A 302 -21.43 6.62 51.23
N ARG A 303 -20.96 7.73 50.63
CA ARG A 303 -20.39 8.86 51.38
C ARG A 303 -21.38 9.45 52.41
N ASN A 304 -22.68 9.34 52.18
CA ASN A 304 -23.74 9.87 53.05
C ASN A 304 -24.18 8.87 54.15
N GLY A 305 -23.50 7.72 54.26
CA GLY A 305 -23.83 6.67 55.22
C GLY A 305 -24.40 5.41 54.57
N LEU A 306 -25.01 4.56 55.40
CA LEU A 306 -25.57 3.28 54.99
C LEU A 306 -27.00 3.46 54.47
N VAL A 307 -27.20 3.30 53.17
CA VAL A 307 -28.51 3.36 52.54
C VAL A 307 -29.10 1.96 52.49
N ILE A 308 -30.16 1.71 53.25
CA ILE A 308 -30.89 0.45 53.27
C ILE A 308 -32.15 0.61 52.42
N SER A 309 -32.37 -0.30 51.47
CA SER A 309 -33.57 -0.24 50.63
C SER A 309 -34.83 -0.63 51.42
N GLN A 310 -35.98 -0.05 51.09
CA GLN A 310 -37.24 -0.42 51.75
C GLN A 310 -37.52 -1.93 51.67
N GLY A 311 -37.17 -2.57 50.55
CA GLY A 311 -37.29 -4.03 50.40
C GLY A 311 -36.31 -4.86 51.24
N GLU A 312 -35.19 -4.31 51.70
CA GLU A 312 -34.33 -4.95 52.72
C GLU A 312 -34.89 -4.73 54.12
N ILE A 313 -35.36 -3.52 54.43
CA ILE A 313 -36.05 -3.20 55.69
C ILE A 313 -37.23 -4.14 55.89
N ASP A 314 -38.10 -4.25 54.88
CA ASP A 314 -39.27 -5.12 54.92
C ASP A 314 -38.87 -6.60 55.03
N ARG A 315 -37.76 -7.02 54.43
CA ARG A 315 -37.29 -8.41 54.48
C ARG A 315 -36.75 -8.81 55.84
N VAL A 316 -35.97 -7.93 56.47
CA VAL A 316 -35.44 -8.14 57.82
C VAL A 316 -36.59 -8.05 58.83
N ASN A 317 -37.46 -7.04 58.71
CA ASN A 317 -38.60 -6.85 59.61
C ASN A 317 -39.67 -7.94 59.47
N ARG A 318 -39.87 -8.53 58.28
CA ARG A 318 -40.78 -9.67 58.04
C ARG A 318 -40.10 -11.03 58.23
N GLY A 319 -38.90 -11.07 58.82
CA GLY A 319 -38.02 -12.24 59.00
C GLY A 319 -38.57 -13.40 59.84
N GLY A 320 -39.76 -13.89 59.51
CA GLY A 320 -40.45 -15.01 60.15
C GLY A 320 -41.82 -15.36 59.53
N LYS A 321 -42.38 -14.55 58.62
CA LYS A 321 -43.69 -14.81 58.00
C LYS A 321 -43.62 -14.84 56.48
N LYS A 322 -42.88 -15.80 55.91
CA LYS A 322 -43.16 -16.23 54.53
C LYS A 322 -44.22 -17.32 54.58
N GLY A 323 -45.48 -16.89 54.55
CA GLY A 323 -46.59 -17.75 54.19
C GLY A 323 -46.31 -18.36 52.82
N PHE A 324 -46.10 -19.67 52.81
CA PHE A 324 -46.06 -20.52 51.62
C PHE A 324 -47.40 -20.37 50.90
N ARG A 325 -47.52 -19.42 49.96
CA ARG A 325 -48.66 -19.41 49.04
C ARG A 325 -48.41 -20.50 48.00
N LYS A 326 -48.92 -21.71 48.30
CA LYS A 326 -49.14 -22.77 47.31
C LYS A 326 -49.85 -22.13 46.12
N ARG A 327 -49.16 -22.06 44.98
CA ARG A 327 -49.79 -21.72 43.70
C ARG A 327 -50.74 -22.88 43.39
N ARG A 328 -52.01 -22.54 43.27
CA ARG A 328 -53.06 -23.45 42.83
C ARG A 328 -53.08 -23.50 41.31
#